data_AF-A0A967IHI9-F1
#
_entry.id   AF-A0A967IHI9-F1
#
_cell.length_a   1.000
_cell.length_b   1.000
_cell.length_c   1.000
_cell.angle_alpha   90.00
_cell.angle_beta   90.00
_cell.angle_gamma   90.00
#
_symmetry.space_group_name_H-M   'P 1'
#
loop_
_entity.id
_entity.type
_entity.pdbx_description
1 polymer ?
#
loop_
_entity_poly.entity_id
_entity_poly.type
_entity_poly.pdbx_seq_one_letter_code
_entity_poly.pdbx_strand_id
1 'polypeptide(L)'
;RLPRPRRDSLAVVYLRQFRSPLIYLLLAAAVVSLATGELTDAVFIFVVLQVNAVIGAAQEWKAAGSAAALDQLIHKTAVVWRDGVRRQVDAAELVPGDRVEVAAGALVPADIRLDW
;
A
#
# COMPACT_ATOMS: atom_id res chain seq x y z
N ARG A 1 3.22 5.99 -15.58
CA ARG A 1 2.54 5.37 -14.41
C ARG A 1 3.60 4.77 -13.51
N LEU A 2 3.79 5.27 -12.28
CA LEU A 2 4.71 4.63 -11.33
C LEU A 2 4.16 3.24 -10.96
N PRO A 3 5.01 2.19 -10.89
CA PRO A 3 4.59 0.88 -10.44
C PRO A 3 4.07 1.00 -9.00
N ARG A 4 2.81 0.64 -8.76
CA ARG A 4 2.28 0.55 -7.40
C ARG A 4 3.09 -0.50 -6.63
N PRO A 5 3.47 -0.25 -5.36
CA PRO A 5 4.15 -1.25 -4.56
C PRO A 5 3.32 -2.53 -4.57
N ARG A 6 4.00 -3.64 -4.90
CA ARG A 6 3.39 -4.96 -5.04
C ARG A 6 2.78 -5.30 -3.68
N ARG A 7 1.46 -5.55 -3.63
CA ARG A 7 0.82 -6.03 -2.39
C ARG A 7 1.53 -7.32 -1.98
N ASP A 8 2.07 -7.35 -0.76
CA ASP A 8 2.67 -8.56 -0.23
C ASP A 8 1.61 -9.68 -0.24
N SER A 9 2.01 -10.86 -0.73
CA SER A 9 1.08 -11.99 -0.75
C SER A 9 0.74 -12.40 0.68
N LEU A 10 -0.45 -12.96 0.90
CA LEU A 10 -0.86 -13.46 2.23
C LEU A 10 0.18 -14.42 2.83
N ALA A 11 0.85 -15.22 2.00
CA ALA A 11 1.95 -16.08 2.42
C ALA A 11 3.19 -15.30 2.91
N VAL A 12 3.55 -14.18 2.26
CA VAL A 12 4.65 -13.31 2.70
C VAL A 12 4.30 -12.62 4.01
N VAL A 13 3.07 -12.13 4.16
CA VAL A 13 2.59 -11.53 5.41
C VAL A 13 2.61 -12.56 6.55
N TYR A 14 2.16 -13.80 6.28
CA TYR A 14 2.21 -14.91 7.22
C TYR A 14 3.65 -15.28 7.63
N LEU A 15 4.57 -15.44 6.68
CA LEU A 15 5.98 -15.73 6.95
C LEU A 15 6.68 -14.61 7.73
N ARG A 16 6.27 -13.35 7.52
CA ARG A 16 6.82 -12.22 8.27
C ARG A 16 6.38 -12.21 9.73
N GLN A 17 5.19 -12.72 10.04
CA GLN A 17 4.74 -12.89 11.42
C GLN A 17 5.68 -13.82 12.20
N PHE A 18 6.31 -14.83 11.56
CA PHE A 18 7.30 -15.70 12.22
C PHE A 18 8.56 -15.00 12.70
N ARG A 19 8.84 -13.77 12.24
CA ARG A 19 9.95 -12.94 12.73
C ARG A 19 9.54 -12.06 13.92
N SER A 20 8.29 -12.15 14.37
CA SER A 20 7.80 -11.39 15.52
C SER A 20 8.28 -12.03 16.83
N PRO A 21 8.85 -11.25 17.77
CA PRO A 21 9.18 -11.73 19.13
C PRO A 21 8.01 -12.43 19.83
N LEU A 22 6.79 -11.97 19.54
CA LEU A 22 5.54 -12.52 20.08
C LEU A 22 5.30 -13.98 19.64
N ILE A 23 5.70 -14.35 18.42
CA ILE A 23 5.53 -15.74 17.95
C ILE A 23 6.48 -16.68 18.67
N TYR A 24 7.69 -16.26 18.99
CA TYR A 24 8.61 -17.07 19.80
C TYR A 24 8.05 -17.30 21.21
N LEU A 25 7.36 -16.31 21.78
CA LEU A 25 6.66 -16.45 23.06
C LEU A 25 5.53 -17.49 22.97
N LEU A 26 4.73 -17.45 21.90
CA LEU A 26 3.65 -18.41 21.65
C LEU A 26 4.18 -19.83 21.39
N LEU A 27 5.29 -19.97 20.67
CA LEU A 27 5.97 -21.25 20.44
C LEU A 27 6.49 -21.85 21.75
N ALA A 28 7.09 -21.03 22.61
CA ALA A 28 7.52 -21.46 23.94
C ALA A 28 6.33 -21.91 24.80
N ALA A 29 5.23 -21.15 24.80
CA ALA A 29 4.00 -21.53 25.50
C ALA A 29 3.40 -22.84 24.96
N ALA A 30 3.40 -23.04 23.64
CA ALA A 30 2.93 -24.28 23.02
C ALA A 30 3.77 -25.51 23.42
N VAL A 31 5.11 -25.35 23.54
CA VAL A 31 5.99 -26.42 24.03
C VAL A 31 5.70 -26.74 25.49
N VAL A 32 5.49 -25.73 26.34
CA VAL A 32 5.11 -25.90 27.75
C VAL A 32 3.74 -26.60 27.86
N SER A 33 2.77 -26.18 27.05
CA SER A 33 1.41 -26.74 27.02
C SER A 33 1.36 -28.19 26.52
N LEU A 34 2.19 -28.53 25.53
CA LEU A 34 2.39 -29.92 25.10
C LEU A 34 3.02 -30.79 26.19
N ALA A 35 3.93 -30.21 26.99
CA ALA A 35 4.53 -30.89 28.12
C ALA A 35 3.54 -31.09 29.29
N THR A 36 2.53 -30.23 29.43
CA THR A 36 1.44 -30.38 30.42
C THR A 36 0.24 -31.17 29.91
N GLY A 37 0.14 -31.43 28.60
CA GLY A 37 -0.95 -32.21 27.99
C GLY A 37 -2.26 -31.43 27.81
N GLU A 38 -2.23 -30.10 27.90
CA GLU A 38 -3.43 -29.25 27.91
C GLU A 38 -3.81 -28.77 26.49
N LEU A 39 -4.60 -29.57 25.78
CA LEU A 39 -5.14 -29.24 24.45
C LEU A 39 -5.89 -27.89 24.40
N THR A 40 -6.42 -27.43 25.54
CA THR A 40 -7.18 -26.18 25.68
C THR A 40 -6.33 -24.95 25.34
N ASP A 41 -5.07 -24.94 25.76
CA ASP A 41 -4.15 -23.81 25.53
C ASP A 41 -3.76 -23.68 24.06
N ALA A 42 -3.51 -24.81 23.39
CA ALA A 42 -3.25 -24.85 21.96
C ALA A 42 -4.44 -24.31 21.14
N VAL A 43 -5.67 -24.66 21.52
CA VAL A 43 -6.90 -24.14 20.89
C VAL A 43 -7.03 -22.64 21.13
N PHE A 44 -6.75 -22.16 22.34
CA PHE A 44 -6.84 -20.73 22.66
C PHE A 44 -5.85 -19.89 21.83
N ILE A 45 -4.59 -20.32 21.74
CA ILE A 45 -3.57 -19.68 20.90
C ILE A 45 -3.99 -19.65 19.43
N PHE A 46 -4.50 -20.77 18.92
CA PHE A 46 -4.96 -20.87 17.54
C PHE A 46 -6.10 -19.88 17.24
N VAL A 47 -7.08 -19.78 18.13
CA VAL A 47 -8.19 -18.81 18.00
C VAL A 47 -7.67 -17.37 17.99
N VAL A 48 -6.75 -17.01 18.90
CA VAL A 48 -6.18 -15.66 18.95
C VAL A 48 -5.42 -15.31 17.67
N LEU A 49 -4.62 -16.24 17.14
CA LEU A 49 -3.94 -16.05 15.85
C LEU A 49 -4.94 -15.84 14.71
N GLN A 50 -6.02 -16.62 14.69
CA GLN A 50 -7.04 -16.52 13.66
C GLN A 50 -7.79 -15.18 13.72
N VAL A 51 -8.13 -14.71 14.92
CA VAL A 51 -8.74 -13.39 15.14
C VAL A 51 -7.80 -12.28 14.69
N ASN A 52 -6.52 -12.33 15.07
CA ASN A 52 -5.53 -11.33 14.66
C ASN A 52 -5.33 -11.31 13.14
N ALA A 53 -5.31 -12.46 12.47
CA ALA A 53 -5.20 -12.53 11.03
C ALA A 53 -6.41 -11.89 10.33
N VAL A 54 -7.63 -12.14 10.82
CA VAL A 54 -8.86 -11.55 10.26
C VAL A 54 -8.88 -10.04 10.48
N ILE A 55 -8.59 -9.57 11.69
CA ILE A 55 -8.53 -8.14 11.99
C ILE A 55 -7.45 -7.45 11.16
N GLY A 56 -6.25 -8.04 11.09
CA GLY A 56 -5.14 -7.52 10.30
C GLY A 56 -5.49 -7.43 8.81
N ALA A 57 -6.10 -8.47 8.25
CA ALA A 57 -6.59 -8.43 6.86
C ALA A 57 -7.65 -7.34 6.67
N ALA A 58 -8.64 -7.23 7.54
CA ALA A 58 -9.66 -6.17 7.43
C ALA A 58 -9.07 -4.76 7.51
N GLN A 59 -8.07 -4.55 8.37
CA GLN A 59 -7.36 -3.28 8.50
C GLN A 59 -6.54 -2.95 7.25
N GLU A 60 -5.81 -3.91 6.69
CA GLU A 60 -5.04 -3.78 5.45
C GLU A 60 -5.96 -3.39 4.28
N TRP A 61 -7.10 -4.08 4.13
CA TRP A 61 -8.09 -3.79 3.09
C TRP A 61 -8.66 -2.38 3.21
N LYS A 62 -8.99 -1.96 4.44
CA LYS A 62 -9.49 -0.61 4.70
C LYS A 62 -8.44 0.46 4.42
N ALA A 63 -7.20 0.24 4.85
CA ALA A 63 -6.08 1.16 4.61
C ALA A 63 -5.79 1.31 3.11
N ALA A 64 -5.80 0.21 2.36
CA ALA A 64 -5.63 0.22 0.91
C ALA A 64 -6.75 1.01 0.19
N GLY A 65 -8.00 0.91 0.67
CA GLY A 65 -9.12 1.70 0.14
C GLY A 65 -8.96 3.20 0.37
N SER A 66 -8.54 3.61 1.57
CA SER A 66 -8.32 5.02 1.90
C SER A 66 -7.18 5.63 1.09
N ALA A 67 -6.06 4.91 0.92
CA ALA A 67 -4.96 5.36 0.09
C ALA A 67 -5.36 5.50 -1.39
N ALA A 68 -6.15 4.56 -1.91
CA ALA A 68 -6.65 4.62 -3.29
C ALA A 68 -7.62 5.77 -3.52
N ALA A 69 -8.49 6.09 -2.54
CA ALA A 69 -9.40 7.22 -2.64
C ALA A 69 -8.65 8.57 -2.60
N LEU A 70 -7.59 8.68 -1.78
CA LEU A 70 -6.73 9.86 -1.76
C LEU A 70 -5.97 10.03 -3.08
N ASP A 71 -5.46 8.94 -3.66
CA ASP A 71 -4.80 8.93 -4.98
C ASP A 71 -5.76 9.41 -6.10
N GLN A 72 -7.05 9.04 -6.02
CA GLN A 72 -8.08 9.49 -6.97
C GLN A 72 -8.44 10.97 -6.81
N LEU A 73 -8.38 11.53 -5.59
CA LEU A 73 -8.58 12.97 -5.39
C LEU A 73 -7.43 13.79 -5.97
N ILE A 74 -6.24 13.20 -6.09
CA ILE A 74 -5.08 13.80 -6.76
C ILE A 74 -5.13 13.40 -8.25
N HIS A 75 -6.21 13.77 -8.94
CA HIS A 75 -6.21 13.76 -10.40
C HIS A 75 -5.23 14.84 -10.89
N LYS A 76 -3.99 14.41 -11.16
CA LYS A 76 -2.96 15.28 -11.73
C LYS A 76 -3.38 15.59 -13.17
N THR A 77 -3.92 16.77 -13.39
CA THR A 77 -4.10 17.31 -14.74
C THR A 77 -3.00 18.29 -15.05
N ALA A 78 -2.58 18.33 -16.30
CA ALA A 78 -1.56 19.23 -16.79
C ALA A 78 -2.14 20.07 -17.92
N VAL A 79 -1.74 21.35 -17.97
CA VAL A 79 -2.11 22.23 -19.07
C VAL A 79 -0.97 22.21 -20.08
N VAL A 80 -1.28 21.79 -21.31
CA VAL A 80 -0.30 21.66 -22.40
C VAL A 80 -0.67 22.49 -23.61
N TRP A 81 0.34 22.89 -24.36
CA TRP A 81 0.22 23.53 -25.66
C TRP A 81 0.44 22.49 -26.75
N ARG A 82 -0.65 22.08 -27.42
CA ARG A 82 -0.63 21.17 -28.57
C ARG A 82 -1.35 21.84 -29.74
N ASP A 83 -0.74 21.79 -30.92
CA ASP A 83 -1.27 22.43 -32.13
C ASP A 83 -1.58 23.93 -31.98
N GLY A 84 -0.80 24.63 -31.14
CA GLY A 84 -1.02 26.06 -30.84
C GLY A 84 -2.22 26.36 -29.94
N VAL A 85 -2.90 25.34 -29.41
CA VAL A 85 -4.07 25.48 -28.52
C VAL A 85 -3.75 24.95 -27.13
N ARG A 86 -4.20 25.68 -26.11
CA ARG A 86 -4.12 25.29 -24.70
C ARG A 86 -5.14 24.18 -24.43
N ARG A 87 -4.68 23.03 -23.93
CA ARG A 87 -5.53 21.88 -23.58
C ARG A 87 -5.18 21.37 -22.20
N GLN A 88 -6.19 21.01 -21.41
CA GLN A 88 -6.00 20.29 -20.15
C GLN A 88 -6.05 18.80 -20.43
N VAL A 89 -4.99 18.08 -20.05
CA VAL A 89 -4.85 16.63 -20.24
C VAL A 89 -4.58 15.96 -18.90
N ASP A 90 -4.91 14.68 -18.78
CA ASP A 90 -4.45 13.87 -17.64
C ASP A 90 -2.92 13.80 -17.69
N ALA A 91 -2.25 13.97 -16.55
CA ALA A 91 -0.80 13.83 -16.47
C ALA A 91 -0.31 12.44 -16.92
N ALA A 92 -1.18 11.42 -16.90
CA ALA A 92 -0.90 10.10 -17.45
C ALA A 92 -0.79 10.07 -18.98
N GLU A 93 -1.34 11.07 -19.67
CA GLU A 93 -1.32 11.21 -21.14
C GLU A 93 -0.23 12.18 -21.63
N LEU A 94 0.58 12.73 -20.72
CA LEU A 94 1.75 13.52 -21.05
C LEU A 94 2.79 12.65 -21.74
N VAL A 95 3.37 13.20 -22.81
CA VAL A 95 4.45 12.55 -23.57
C VAL A 95 5.67 13.48 -23.66
N PRO A 96 6.89 12.92 -23.76
CA PRO A 96 8.08 13.73 -24.02
C PRO A 96 7.90 14.60 -25.28
N GLY A 97 8.07 15.92 -25.13
CA GLY A 97 7.86 16.90 -26.19
C GLY A 97 6.65 17.82 -25.97
N ASP A 98 5.75 17.50 -25.04
CA ASP A 98 4.69 18.42 -24.63
C ASP A 98 5.27 19.67 -23.95
N ARG A 99 4.77 20.85 -24.36
CA ARG A 99 5.02 22.11 -23.65
C ARG A 99 3.95 22.30 -22.58
N VAL A 100 4.37 22.19 -21.33
CA VAL A 100 3.49 22.26 -20.15
C VAL A 100 3.56 23.66 -19.54
N GLU A 101 2.40 24.21 -19.19
CA GLU A 101 2.31 25.47 -18.45
C GLU A 101 2.24 25.20 -16.95
N VAL A 102 3.14 25.80 -16.17
CA VAL A 102 3.21 25.65 -14.72
C VAL A 102 2.97 26.99 -14.05
N ALA A 103 1.89 27.10 -13.27
CA ALA A 103 1.55 28.28 -12.49
C ALA A 103 2.06 28.17 -11.04
N ALA A 104 2.14 29.31 -10.34
CA ALA A 104 2.49 29.32 -8.92
C ALA A 104 1.50 28.47 -8.10
N GLY A 105 2.03 27.55 -7.29
CA GLY A 105 1.23 26.60 -6.50
C GLY A 105 0.76 25.36 -7.27
N ALA A 106 1.05 25.24 -8.56
CA ALA A 106 0.73 24.04 -9.33
C ALA A 106 1.67 22.88 -8.97
N LEU A 107 1.12 21.67 -8.90
CA LEU A 107 1.90 20.44 -8.78
C LEU A 107 2.58 20.14 -10.12
N VAL A 108 3.90 19.99 -10.12
CA VAL A 108 4.66 19.62 -11.33
C VAL A 108 4.33 18.17 -11.73
N PRO A 109 3.78 17.93 -12.94
CA PRO A 109 3.21 16.62 -13.30
C PRO A 109 4.26 15.56 -13.69
N ALA A 110 5.43 16.00 -14.18
CA ALA A 110 6.56 15.17 -14.58
C ALA A 110 7.85 16.00 -14.51
N ASP A 111 9.01 15.35 -14.57
CA ASP A 111 10.29 16.06 -14.70
C ASP A 111 10.28 16.90 -15.99
N ILE A 112 10.47 18.21 -15.85
CA ILE A 112 10.38 19.19 -16.93
C ILE A 112 11.69 19.96 -17.06
N ARG A 113 12.05 20.26 -18.31
CA ARG A 113 13.14 21.18 -18.62
C ARG A 113 12.54 22.57 -18.86
N LEU A 114 13.01 23.56 -18.09
CA LEU A 114 12.61 24.94 -18.27
C LEU A 114 13.26 25.53 -19.53
N ASP A 115 12.42 25.90 -20.49
CA ASP A 115 12.79 26.69 -21.67
C ASP A 115 12.35 28.13 -21.42
N TRP A 116 13.31 28.95 -20.98
CA TRP A 116 13.16 30.39 -20.73
C TRP A 116 13.30 31.18 -22.02
#